data_AF-A0A091FI02-F1
#
_entry.id   AF-A0A091FI02-F1
#
_cell.length_a   1.000
_cell.length_b   1.000
_cell.length_c   1.000
_cell.angle_alpha   90.00
_cell.angle_beta   90.00
_cell.angle_gamma   90.00
#
_symmetry.space_group_name_H-M   'P 1'
#
loop_
_entity.id
_entity.type
_entity.pdbx_description
1 polymer ?
#
loop_
_entity_poly.entity_id
_entity_poly.type
_entity_poly.pdbx_seq_one_letter_code
_entity_poly.pdbx_strand_id
1 'polypeptide(L)'
;QKCIRFNPEGSVWVAKQRILCTLNQSLKDVLNYGLFQPASNGRDGKFLDEERLLREYPQPVNKGVPSLEFRYKKRVYKQFNLDEKQLAKLHTKANLRKFMDHVHHLSVEKITKMLDRGLDPNYHDLETG
;
A
#
# COMPACT_ATOMS: atom_id res chain seq x y z
N GLN A 1 0.15 3.73 18.85
CA GLN A 1 -0.40 2.37 18.65
C GLN A 1 -1.81 2.34 19.22
N LYS A 2 -2.82 1.90 18.46
CA LYS A 2 -4.22 1.75 18.93
C LYS A 2 -4.62 0.28 18.82
N CYS A 3 -5.34 -0.23 19.81
CA CYS A 3 -5.91 -1.57 19.78
C CYS A 3 -7.39 -1.47 19.34
N ILE A 4 -7.75 -2.16 18.26
CA ILE A 4 -9.11 -2.20 17.74
C ILE A 4 -9.52 -3.66 17.62
N ARG A 5 -10.69 -4.01 18.17
CA ARG A 5 -11.26 -5.35 18.04
C ARG A 5 -12.01 -5.45 16.72
N PHE A 6 -11.63 -6.42 15.89
CA PHE A 6 -12.32 -6.73 14.64
C PHE A 6 -13.21 -7.96 14.76
N ASN A 7 -14.23 -8.06 13.91
CA ASN A 7 -15.00 -9.28 13.70
C ASN A 7 -14.27 -10.15 12.65
N PRO A 8 -13.76 -11.35 12.97
CA PRO A 8 -13.10 -12.22 12.00
C PRO A 8 -13.99 -12.65 10.83
N GLU A 9 -15.31 -12.70 11.05
CA GLU A 9 -16.32 -13.02 10.04
C GLU A 9 -16.73 -11.81 9.19
N GLY A 10 -16.21 -10.62 9.49
CA GLY A 10 -16.38 -9.43 8.66
C GLY A 10 -15.35 -9.36 7.54
N SER A 11 -15.68 -8.68 6.44
CA SER A 11 -14.70 -8.38 5.40
C SER A 11 -13.63 -7.42 5.88
N VAL A 12 -12.48 -7.44 5.21
CA VAL A 12 -11.40 -6.47 5.43
C VAL A 12 -11.89 -5.04 5.21
N TRP A 13 -12.82 -4.81 4.28
CA TRP A 13 -13.52 -3.54 4.10
C TRP A 13 -14.22 -3.07 5.39
N VAL A 14 -14.99 -3.95 6.05
CA VAL A 14 -15.67 -3.60 7.30
C VAL A 14 -14.66 -3.25 8.40
N ALA A 15 -13.55 -3.99 8.47
CA ALA A 15 -12.46 -3.66 9.39
C ALA A 15 -11.85 -2.28 9.09
N LYS A 16 -11.60 -1.96 7.81
CA LYS A 16 -11.13 -0.65 7.35
C LYS A 16 -12.09 0.47 7.76
N GLN A 17 -13.39 0.34 7.50
CA GLN A 17 -14.38 1.35 7.90
C GLN A 17 -14.35 1.61 9.41
N ARG A 18 -14.24 0.56 10.23
CA ARG A 18 -14.11 0.71 11.69
C ARG A 18 -12.85 1.48 12.11
N ILE A 19 -11.72 1.25 11.43
CA ILE A 19 -10.49 2.01 11.66
C ILE A 19 -10.72 3.48 11.33
N LEU A 20 -11.33 3.78 10.17
CA LEU A 20 -11.58 5.15 9.73
C LEU A 20 -12.47 5.91 10.71
N CYS A 21 -13.55 5.28 11.21
CA CYS A 21 -14.37 5.87 12.27
C CYS A 21 -13.58 6.12 13.57
N THR A 22 -12.57 5.29 13.88
CA THR A 22 -11.78 5.37 15.12
C THR A 22 -10.63 6.39 15.05
N LEU A 23 -10.11 6.67 13.85
CA LEU A 23 -8.97 7.58 13.66
C LEU A 23 -9.39 9.05 13.63
N ASN A 24 -10.69 9.35 13.55
CA ASN A 24 -11.26 10.67 13.18
C ASN A 24 -10.74 11.13 11.81
N GLN A 25 -11.48 12.01 11.12
CA GLN A 25 -11.28 12.41 9.71
C GLN A 25 -9.97 13.22 9.45
N SER A 26 -8.90 13.04 10.22
CA SER A 26 -7.64 13.78 10.08
C SER A 26 -6.71 13.23 9.00
N LEU A 27 -6.95 12.01 8.52
CA LEU A 27 -6.17 11.43 7.43
C LEU A 27 -6.63 12.02 6.09
N LYS A 28 -5.69 12.60 5.34
CA LYS A 28 -5.92 12.95 3.93
C LYS A 28 -5.95 11.67 3.09
N ASP A 29 -6.65 11.70 1.96
CA ASP A 29 -6.67 10.62 0.97
C ASP A 29 -7.03 9.25 1.55
N VAL A 30 -8.02 9.25 2.45
CA VAL A 30 -8.41 8.12 3.30
C VAL A 30 -8.59 6.81 2.53
N LEU A 31 -9.13 6.88 1.31
CA LEU A 31 -9.42 5.71 0.48
C LEU A 31 -8.14 4.98 0.01
N ASN A 32 -7.02 5.70 -0.05
CA ASN A 32 -5.71 5.17 -0.44
C ASN A 32 -4.97 4.48 0.70
N TYR A 33 -5.55 4.41 1.90
CA TYR A 33 -5.03 3.57 2.96
C TYR A 33 -5.61 2.16 2.89
N GLY A 34 -4.85 1.18 3.38
CA GLY A 34 -5.26 -0.21 3.48
C GLY A 34 -4.69 -0.89 4.72
N LEU A 35 -5.33 -2.00 5.09
CA LEU A 35 -4.77 -2.93 6.06
C LEU A 35 -3.61 -3.69 5.40
N PHE A 36 -2.47 -3.71 6.06
CA PHE A 36 -1.24 -4.35 5.62
C PHE A 36 -0.81 -5.37 6.65
N GLN A 37 -0.54 -6.60 6.18
CA GLN A 37 0.03 -7.66 6.97
C GLN A 37 1.56 -7.62 6.78
N PRO A 38 2.35 -7.40 7.86
CA PRO A 38 3.80 -7.45 7.79
C PRO A 38 4.34 -8.81 7.36
N ALA A 39 5.59 -8.82 6.87
CA ALA A 39 6.28 -10.07 6.56
C ALA A 39 6.44 -10.92 7.82
N SER A 40 6.15 -12.22 7.71
CA SER A 40 6.18 -13.14 8.86
C SER A 40 6.35 -14.59 8.41
N ASN A 41 7.22 -15.34 9.09
CA ASN A 41 7.49 -16.76 8.85
C ASN A 41 7.81 -17.06 7.37
N GLY A 42 8.69 -16.27 6.75
CA GLY A 42 9.08 -16.44 5.34
C GLY A 42 8.05 -16.00 4.31
N ARG A 43 6.90 -15.44 4.73
CA ARG A 43 5.92 -14.83 3.83
C ARG A 43 6.18 -13.33 3.71
N ASP A 44 6.16 -12.83 2.49
CA ASP A 44 6.24 -11.39 2.20
C ASP A 44 5.06 -10.62 2.83
N GLY A 45 5.32 -9.36 3.15
CA GLY A 45 4.25 -8.45 3.57
C GLY A 45 3.32 -8.12 2.41
N LYS A 46 2.04 -7.89 2.71
CA LYS A 46 1.03 -7.59 1.68
C LYS A 46 -0.14 -6.77 2.22
N PHE A 47 -0.77 -5.99 1.35
CA PHE A 47 -2.10 -5.46 1.62
C PHE A 47 -3.13 -6.58 1.59
N LEU A 48 -4.13 -6.48 2.48
CA LEU A 48 -5.26 -7.39 2.52
C LEU A 48 -6.26 -7.00 1.42
N ASP A 49 -6.92 -8.00 0.86
CA ASP A 49 -7.99 -7.81 -0.13
C ASP A 49 -9.25 -7.35 0.61
N GLU A 50 -9.83 -6.22 0.19
CA GLU A 50 -10.93 -5.57 0.90
C GLU A 50 -12.24 -6.39 0.83
N GLU A 51 -12.39 -7.26 -0.18
CA GLU A 51 -13.57 -8.12 -0.36
C GLU A 51 -13.52 -9.41 0.45
N ARG A 52 -12.32 -9.85 0.85
CA ARG A 52 -12.14 -11.10 1.60
C ARG A 52 -12.42 -10.94 3.09
N LEU A 53 -12.71 -12.06 3.74
CA LEU A 53 -12.94 -12.11 5.19
C LEU A 53 -11.63 -11.95 5.95
N LEU A 54 -11.67 -11.28 7.10
CA LEU A 54 -10.47 -11.06 7.91
C LEU A 54 -9.84 -12.37 8.40
N ARG A 55 -10.65 -13.40 8.68
CA ARG A 55 -10.19 -14.74 9.08
C ARG A 55 -9.32 -15.45 8.03
N GLU A 56 -9.41 -15.05 6.76
CA GLU A 56 -8.58 -15.61 5.67
C GLU A 56 -7.13 -15.11 5.74
N TYR A 57 -6.85 -14.16 6.64
CA TYR A 57 -5.53 -13.62 6.93
C TYR A 57 -5.14 -13.95 8.38
N PRO A 58 -4.83 -15.23 8.69
CA PRO A 58 -4.51 -15.64 10.05
C PRO A 58 -3.24 -14.95 10.54
N GLN A 59 -3.36 -14.29 11.68
CA GLN A 59 -2.25 -13.62 12.34
C GLN A 59 -1.47 -14.61 13.24
N PRO A 60 -0.15 -14.42 13.42
CA PRO A 60 0.64 -15.28 14.29
C PRO A 60 0.12 -15.24 15.73
N VAL A 61 -0.32 -16.40 16.26
CA VAL A 61 -0.90 -16.50 17.62
C VAL A 61 0.20 -16.53 18.71
N ASN A 62 1.40 -16.97 18.35
CA ASN A 62 2.47 -17.27 19.32
C ASN A 62 3.43 -16.10 19.61
N LYS A 63 3.16 -14.88 19.12
CA LYS A 63 4.05 -13.71 19.25
C LYS A 63 3.41 -12.50 19.94
N GLY A 64 2.38 -12.72 20.75
CA GLY A 64 1.63 -11.66 21.45
C GLY A 64 0.37 -11.24 20.70
N VAL A 65 -0.10 -10.02 20.94
CA VAL A 65 -1.33 -9.50 20.30
C VAL A 65 -1.10 -9.39 18.78
N PRO A 66 -1.90 -10.08 17.95
CA PRO A 66 -1.90 -9.89 16.50
C PRO A 66 -1.91 -8.43 16.07
N SER A 67 -1.03 -8.05 15.15
CA SER A 67 -0.95 -6.68 14.64
C SER A 67 -1.04 -6.64 13.12
N LEU A 68 -1.92 -5.77 12.64
CA LEU A 68 -1.95 -5.29 11.26
C LEU A 68 -1.53 -3.83 11.25
N GLU A 69 -0.96 -3.38 10.14
CA GLU A 69 -0.60 -1.98 9.92
C GLU A 69 -1.68 -1.31 9.07
N PHE A 70 -2.06 -0.07 9.41
CA PHE A 70 -2.91 0.74 8.55
C PHE A 70 -2.04 1.75 7.79
N ARG A 71 -1.80 1.51 6.50
CA ARG A 71 -0.75 2.19 5.73
C ARG A 71 -1.28 2.75 4.42
N TYR A 72 -0.66 3.85 3.98
CA TYR A 72 -0.87 4.39 2.64
C TYR A 72 -0.41 3.36 1.61
N LYS A 73 -1.24 3.09 0.60
CA LYS A 73 -0.97 2.14 -0.47
C LYS A 73 0.16 2.67 -1.35
N LYS A 74 1.30 2.01 -1.25
CA LYS A 74 2.49 2.19 -2.08
C LYS A 74 2.88 0.85 -2.66
N ARG A 75 3.71 0.85 -3.71
CA ARG A 75 4.28 -0.36 -4.28
C ARG A 75 4.97 -1.18 -3.20
N VAL A 76 4.57 -2.45 -3.09
CA VAL A 76 5.24 -3.43 -2.23
C VAL A 76 6.38 -4.04 -3.03
N TYR A 77 7.61 -3.67 -2.67
CA TYR A 77 8.81 -4.22 -3.30
C TYR A 77 9.17 -5.57 -2.68
N LYS A 78 9.36 -6.59 -3.53
CA LYS A 78 9.78 -7.93 -3.09
C LYS A 78 11.30 -8.05 -2.88
N GLN A 79 12.08 -7.15 -3.47
CA GLN A 79 13.54 -7.19 -3.41
C GLN A 79 14.04 -6.32 -2.25
N PHE A 80 14.83 -6.91 -1.35
CA PHE A 80 15.42 -6.20 -0.21
C PHE A 80 16.58 -5.26 -0.58
N ASN A 81 17.10 -5.33 -1.81
CA ASN A 81 18.33 -4.63 -2.21
C ASN A 81 18.08 -3.31 -2.96
N LEU A 82 16.92 -2.68 -2.78
CA LEU A 82 16.64 -1.39 -3.43
C LEU A 82 17.29 -0.26 -2.63
N ASP A 83 18.20 0.48 -3.26
CA ASP A 83 18.80 1.67 -2.70
C ASP A 83 17.75 2.80 -2.61
N GLU A 84 17.40 3.20 -1.39
CA GLU A 84 16.44 4.27 -1.12
C GLU A 84 16.81 5.58 -1.85
N LYS A 85 18.11 5.88 -2.02
CA LYS A 85 18.56 7.07 -2.74
C LYS A 85 18.27 6.96 -4.24
N GLN A 86 18.39 5.76 -4.80
CA GLN A 86 18.04 5.53 -6.21
C GLN A 86 16.52 5.60 -6.41
N LEU A 87 15.74 5.04 -5.49
CA LEU A 87 14.28 5.18 -5.52
C LEU A 87 13.84 6.64 -5.41
N ALA A 88 14.44 7.43 -4.51
CA ALA A 88 14.12 8.85 -4.39
C ALA A 88 14.34 9.61 -5.71
N LYS A 89 15.40 9.28 -6.47
CA LYS A 89 15.66 9.87 -7.79
C LYS A 89 14.60 9.51 -8.83
N LEU A 90 13.90 8.39 -8.70
CA LEU A 90 12.80 8.02 -9.61
C LEU A 90 11.52 8.80 -9.33
N HIS A 91 11.32 9.26 -8.10
CA HIS A 91 10.08 9.92 -7.65
C HIS A 91 10.19 11.45 -7.58
N THR A 92 11.04 12.05 -8.43
CA THR A 92 11.05 13.51 -8.59
C THR A 92 9.81 13.97 -9.37
N LYS A 93 9.32 15.21 -9.12
CA LYS A 93 8.16 15.77 -9.83
C LYS A 93 8.29 15.64 -11.36
N ALA A 94 9.48 15.89 -11.90
CA ALA A 94 9.75 15.77 -13.33
C ALA A 94 9.62 14.33 -13.86
N ASN A 95 10.11 13.34 -13.11
CA ASN A 95 10.03 11.94 -13.52
C ASN A 95 8.60 11.39 -13.42
N LEU A 96 7.85 11.80 -12.39
CA LEU A 96 6.43 11.44 -12.26
C LEU A 96 5.61 12.03 -13.42
N ARG A 97 5.79 13.33 -13.72
CA ARG A 97 5.13 13.95 -14.89
C ARG A 97 5.47 13.22 -16.19
N LYS A 98 6.75 12.89 -16.40
CA LYS A 98 7.20 12.13 -17.58
C LYS A 98 6.55 10.74 -17.65
N PHE A 99 6.34 10.08 -16.51
CA PHE A 99 5.63 8.81 -16.47
C PHE A 99 4.17 8.98 -16.92
N MET A 100 3.45 10.00 -16.41
CA MET A 100 2.10 10.31 -16.89
C MET A 100 2.06 10.62 -18.38
N ASP A 101 3.01 11.39 -18.89
CA ASP A 101 3.12 11.64 -20.34
C ASP A 101 3.24 10.33 -21.12
N HIS A 102 4.03 9.37 -20.64
CA HIS A 102 4.13 8.05 -21.28
C HIS A 102 2.83 7.25 -21.19
N VAL A 103 2.08 7.34 -20.09
CA VAL A 103 0.74 6.74 -19.95
C VAL A 103 -0.24 7.34 -20.95
N HIS A 104 -0.32 8.67 -21.04
CA HIS A 104 -1.20 9.37 -21.98
C HIS A 104 -0.94 9.02 -23.45
N HIS A 105 0.33 8.80 -23.81
CA HIS A 105 0.74 8.43 -25.16
C HIS A 105 0.84 6.92 -25.38
N LEU A 106 0.31 6.09 -24.47
CA LEU A 106 0.34 4.62 -24.56
C LEU A 106 1.75 4.05 -24.85
N SER A 107 2.79 4.70 -24.34
CA SER A 107 4.19 4.33 -24.57
C SER A 107 4.63 3.17 -23.67
N VAL A 108 4.03 1.99 -23.87
CA VAL A 108 4.14 0.81 -23.00
C VAL A 108 5.59 0.46 -22.67
N GLU A 109 6.49 0.41 -23.66
CA GLU A 109 7.91 0.08 -23.43
C GLU A 109 8.60 1.03 -22.44
N LYS A 110 8.29 2.33 -22.53
CA LYS A 110 8.87 3.35 -21.64
C LYS A 110 8.29 3.23 -20.23
N ILE A 111 6.99 2.97 -20.13
CA ILE A 111 6.30 2.71 -18.85
C ILE A 111 6.93 1.49 -18.17
N THR A 112 7.03 0.37 -18.86
CA THR A 112 7.65 -0.87 -18.36
C THR A 112 9.06 -0.61 -17.88
N LYS A 113 9.91 0.08 -18.67
CA LYS A 113 11.28 0.41 -18.26
C LYS A 113 11.35 1.26 -16.98
N MET A 114 10.39 2.18 -16.76
CA MET A 114 10.34 2.96 -15.52
C MET A 114 9.88 2.11 -14.33
N LEU A 115 8.91 1.22 -14.54
CA LEU A 115 8.43 0.28 -13.53
C LEU A 115 9.52 -0.74 -13.14
N ASP A 116 10.29 -1.27 -14.09
CA ASP A 116 11.37 -2.22 -13.84
C ASP A 116 12.50 -1.59 -13.02
N ARG A 117 12.73 -0.28 -13.20
CA ARG A 117 13.68 0.48 -12.39
C ARG A 117 13.20 0.72 -10.95
N GLY A 118 11.94 0.42 -10.66
CA GLY A 118 11.38 0.56 -9.32
C GLY A 118 10.55 1.82 -9.09
N LEU A 119 10.05 2.49 -10.14
CA LEU A 119 9.06 3.55 -9.94
C LEU A 119 7.78 2.98 -9.31
N ASP A 120 7.23 3.67 -8.31
CA ASP A 120 5.92 3.40 -7.72
C ASP A 120 4.84 4.15 -8.50
N PRO A 121 3.95 3.45 -9.22
CA PRO A 121 2.87 4.10 -9.96
C PRO A 121 1.73 4.60 -9.05
N ASN A 122 1.72 4.28 -7.75
CA ASN A 122 0.67 4.70 -6.82
C ASN A 122 0.97 6.10 -6.26
N TYR A 123 0.83 7.13 -7.09
CA TYR A 123 0.96 8.54 -6.69
C TYR A 123 -0.19 9.37 -7.29
N HIS A 124 -0.40 10.56 -6.74
CA HIS A 124 -1.31 11.56 -7.30
C HIS A 124 -0.49 12.61 -8.04
N ASP A 125 -0.96 13.00 -9.22
CA ASP A 125 -0.38 14.16 -9.88
C ASP A 125 -0.91 15.42 -9.19
N LEU A 126 0.00 16.32 -8.79
CA LEU A 126 -0.39 17.50 -8.02
C LEU A 126 -1.18 18.52 -8.86
N GLU A 127 -1.19 18.40 -10.19
CA GLU A 127 -1.87 19.30 -11.12
C GLU A 127 -3.22 18.71 -11.56
N THR A 128 -3.32 17.39 -11.74
CA THR A 128 -4.55 16.74 -12.23
C THR A 128 -5.32 15.91 -11.18
N GLY A 129 -4.76 15.67 -10.00
CA GLY A 129 -5.32 14.80 -8.96
C GLY A 129 -4.98 13.34 -9.14
#